data_AF-A0A2M7CR62-F1
#
_entry.id   AF-A0A2M7CR62-F1
#
_cell.length_a   1.000
_cell.length_b   1.000
_cell.length_c   1.000
_cell.angle_alpha   90.00
_cell.angle_beta   90.00
_cell.angle_gamma   90.00
#
_symmetry.space_group_name_H-M   'P 1'
#
loop_
_entity.id
_entity.type
_entity.pdbx_description
1 polymer ?
#
loop_
_entity_poly.entity_id
_entity_poly.type
_entity_poly.pdbx_seq_one_letter_code
_entity_poly.pdbx_strand_id
1 'polypeptide(L)'
;MNPGSLLVGGSSTVGTNHRRRAIFTALTEVFKDSPRRADLFKFCESFCQTEPKFLVNRFLMRAEQKAKIDESERQALAKAMYLALAKPYDGLTRYPHDLLSEAAQAAIPPPLPAAEAKVFEDFSARHDAVGIAPNKPHDANAAHKVFQTVLAHVANGLYHAYGRRPARVGLALAGATAQSKAETHILSMLIDWIDGDLDEDAIPHLSLNEMRSALRVLYVAACNLTGRDAAAHLLSQALRLASALAEAQRFAPKSLV
;
A
#
# COMPACT_ATOMS: atom_id res chain seq x y z
N MET A 1 -15.63 10.53 41.39
CA MET A 1 -16.30 9.96 40.20
C MET A 1 -15.47 10.31 38.98
N ASN A 2 -14.64 9.36 38.50
CA ASN A 2 -13.79 9.55 37.32
C ASN A 2 -14.48 8.94 36.11
N PRO A 3 -14.80 9.70 35.05
CA PRO A 3 -15.16 9.12 33.77
C PRO A 3 -13.89 8.57 33.12
N GLY A 4 -13.91 7.26 32.84
CA GLY A 4 -12.79 6.51 32.30
C GLY A 4 -12.28 7.08 30.99
N SER A 5 -11.03 7.55 31.03
CA SER A 5 -10.21 7.80 29.85
C SER A 5 -9.88 6.45 29.22
N LEU A 6 -10.63 6.06 28.19
CA LEU A 6 -10.24 4.96 27.31
C LEU A 6 -9.08 5.44 26.44
N LEU A 7 -7.87 5.31 27.00
CA LEU A 7 -6.62 5.33 26.26
C LEU A 7 -6.62 4.11 25.34
N VAL A 8 -7.02 4.30 24.09
CA VAL A 8 -6.73 3.35 23.02
C VAL A 8 -5.22 3.32 22.84
N GLY A 9 -4.63 2.20 23.25
CA GLY A 9 -3.19 1.94 23.21
C GLY A 9 -2.61 2.09 21.81
N GLY A 10 -1.38 2.59 21.77
CA GLY A 10 -0.65 2.83 20.54
C GLY A 10 -0.21 1.55 19.83
N SER A 11 -0.46 1.52 18.53
CA SER A 11 0.35 0.85 17.52
C SER A 11 0.16 1.63 16.22
N SER A 12 1.26 1.83 15.48
CA SER A 12 1.35 2.16 14.05
C SER A 12 0.25 3.02 13.39
N THR A 13 0.67 4.16 12.86
CA THR A 13 -0.07 5.03 11.92
C THR A 13 -1.18 4.33 11.12
N VAL A 14 -2.45 4.51 11.53
CA VAL A 14 -3.60 4.23 10.66
C VAL A 14 -3.32 4.86 9.31
N GLY A 15 -3.18 4.02 8.27
CA GLY A 15 -2.76 4.43 6.94
C GLY A 15 -3.57 5.64 6.49
N THR A 16 -2.89 6.67 5.97
CA THR A 16 -3.52 7.94 5.59
C THR A 16 -4.74 7.71 4.67
N ASN A 17 -4.73 6.65 3.87
CA ASN A 17 -5.86 6.22 3.04
C ASN A 17 -7.02 5.60 3.83
N HIS A 18 -6.78 4.75 4.82
CA HIS A 18 -7.84 4.24 5.71
C HIS A 18 -8.56 5.40 6.39
N ARG A 19 -7.79 6.35 6.95
CA ARG A 19 -8.34 7.56 7.53
C ARG A 19 -9.15 8.37 6.52
N ARG A 20 -8.63 8.61 5.31
CA ARG A 20 -9.35 9.33 4.25
C ARG A 20 -10.66 8.64 3.87
N ARG A 21 -10.65 7.32 3.69
CA ARG A 21 -11.87 6.56 3.38
C ARG A 21 -12.84 6.56 4.56
N ALA A 22 -12.35 6.50 5.81
CA ALA A 22 -13.19 6.63 7.00
C ALA A 22 -13.85 8.00 7.09
N ILE A 23 -13.09 9.08 6.86
CA ILE A 23 -13.60 10.45 6.81
C ILE A 23 -14.63 10.60 5.69
N PHE A 24 -14.33 10.11 4.48
CA PHE A 24 -15.24 10.22 3.35
C PHE A 24 -16.52 9.40 3.55
N THR A 25 -16.42 8.22 4.17
CA THR A 25 -17.56 7.39 4.55
C THR A 25 -18.45 8.14 5.54
N ALA A 26 -17.86 8.73 6.59
CA ALA A 26 -18.60 9.52 7.57
C ALA A 26 -19.26 10.75 6.96
N LEU A 27 -18.58 11.46 6.06
CA LEU A 27 -19.14 12.61 5.35
C LEU A 27 -20.30 12.20 4.43
N THR A 28 -20.22 11.03 3.80
CA THR A 28 -21.28 10.49 2.94
C THR A 28 -22.51 10.07 3.73
N GLU A 29 -22.31 9.57 4.96
CA GLU A 29 -23.39 9.18 5.86
C GLU A 29 -24.16 10.38 6.41
N VAL A 30 -23.46 11.48 6.73
CA VAL A 30 -24.06 12.66 7.38
C VAL A 30 -24.56 13.69 6.37
N PHE A 31 -23.85 13.90 5.26
CA PHE A 31 -24.19 14.94 4.28
C PHE A 31 -24.66 14.34 2.96
N LYS A 32 -25.86 14.72 2.52
CA LYS A 32 -26.40 14.31 1.19
C LYS A 32 -25.85 15.16 0.05
N ASP A 33 -25.42 16.39 0.34
CA ASP A 33 -24.92 17.35 -0.64
C ASP A 33 -23.47 17.07 -1.07
N SER A 34 -23.25 16.91 -2.37
CA SER A 34 -21.95 16.52 -2.95
C SER A 34 -20.89 17.63 -2.86
N PRO A 35 -21.15 18.87 -3.30
CA PRO A 35 -20.22 19.99 -3.10
C PRO A 35 -19.83 20.21 -1.64
N ARG A 36 -20.79 20.12 -0.71
CA ARG A 36 -20.51 20.30 0.73
C ARG A 36 -19.61 19.20 1.30
N ARG A 37 -19.82 17.94 0.90
CA ARG A 37 -18.91 16.83 1.24
C ARG A 37 -17.50 17.05 0.73
N ALA A 38 -17.36 17.49 -0.53
CA ALA A 38 -16.08 17.74 -1.16
C ALA A 38 -15.30 18.87 -0.44
N ASP A 39 -15.97 19.96 -0.08
CA ASP A 39 -15.37 21.07 0.67
C ASP A 39 -14.92 20.63 2.08
N LEU A 40 -15.75 19.89 2.81
CA LEU A 40 -15.40 19.35 4.13
C LEU A 40 -14.25 18.33 4.07
N PHE A 41 -14.21 17.51 3.02
CA PHE A 41 -13.12 16.58 2.80
C PHE A 41 -11.78 17.30 2.53
N LYS A 42 -11.79 18.30 1.65
CA LYS A 42 -10.61 19.16 1.39
C LYS A 42 -10.17 19.92 2.64
N PHE A 43 -11.12 20.41 3.43
CA PHE A 43 -10.84 21.02 4.72
C PHE A 43 -10.12 20.03 5.65
N CYS A 44 -10.58 18.79 5.72
CA CYS A 44 -9.95 17.74 6.50
C CYS A 44 -8.53 17.42 6.04
N GLU A 45 -8.29 17.37 4.72
CA GLU A 45 -6.95 17.19 4.16
C GLU A 45 -6.01 18.33 4.55
N SER A 46 -6.46 19.58 4.48
CA SER A 46 -5.66 20.74 4.91
C SER A 46 -5.37 20.74 6.42
N PHE A 47 -6.33 20.30 7.23
CA PHE A 47 -6.16 20.13 8.67
C PHE A 47 -5.07 19.08 8.96
N CYS A 48 -5.07 17.97 8.23
CA CYS A 48 -4.08 16.91 8.38
C CYS A 48 -2.66 17.31 7.93
N GLN A 49 -2.50 18.34 7.11
CA GLN A 49 -1.17 18.86 6.73
C GLN A 49 -0.53 19.70 7.84
N THR A 50 -1.35 20.31 8.70
CA THR A 50 -0.89 21.21 9.76
C THR A 50 -0.82 20.53 11.13
N GLU A 51 -1.56 19.44 11.32
CA GLU A 51 -1.65 18.73 12.60
C GLU A 51 -0.90 17.39 12.56
N PRO A 52 0.03 17.12 13.50
CA PRO A 52 0.86 15.90 13.48
C PRO A 52 0.06 14.63 13.81
N LYS A 53 -1.11 14.77 14.46
CA LYS A 53 -2.03 13.66 14.78
C LYS A 53 -3.45 14.09 14.45
N PHE A 54 -4.18 13.22 13.75
CA PHE A 54 -5.59 13.47 13.46
C PHE A 54 -6.44 13.18 14.69
N LEU A 55 -7.01 14.22 15.29
CA LEU A 55 -7.93 14.13 16.42
C LEU A 55 -9.32 14.57 15.97
N VAL A 56 -10.28 13.63 15.94
CA VAL A 56 -11.66 13.85 15.48
C VAL A 56 -12.28 15.08 16.15
N ASN A 57 -12.24 15.16 17.49
CA ASN A 57 -12.81 16.29 18.22
C ASN A 57 -12.17 17.64 17.88
N ARG A 58 -10.84 17.68 17.64
CA ARG A 58 -10.13 18.91 17.29
C ARG A 58 -10.46 19.35 15.87
N PHE A 59 -10.58 18.40 14.94
CA PHE A 59 -11.06 18.66 13.58
C PHE A 59 -12.48 19.24 13.60
N LEU A 60 -13.39 18.60 14.34
CA LEU A 60 -14.79 19.02 14.44
C LEU A 60 -14.94 20.40 15.07
N MET A 61 -14.22 20.70 16.16
CA MET A 61 -14.18 22.04 16.73
C MET A 61 -13.68 23.09 15.71
N ARG A 62 -12.65 22.76 14.93
CA ARG A 62 -12.12 23.67 13.89
C ARG A 62 -13.11 23.85 12.74
N ALA A 63 -13.88 22.83 12.40
CA ALA A 63 -14.92 22.92 11.37
C ALA A 63 -16.09 23.81 11.82
N GLU A 64 -16.52 23.66 13.07
CA GLU A 64 -17.56 24.47 13.71
C GLU A 64 -17.12 25.94 13.85
N GLN A 65 -15.89 26.20 14.32
CA GLN A 65 -15.31 27.55 14.41
C GLN A 65 -15.23 28.27 13.05
N LYS A 66 -15.11 27.51 11.96
CA LYS A 66 -15.13 28.04 10.59
C LYS A 66 -16.53 28.05 9.96
N ALA A 67 -17.58 27.82 10.74
CA ALA A 67 -18.97 27.75 10.30
C ALA A 67 -19.20 26.77 9.13
N LYS A 68 -18.41 25.69 9.04
CA LYS A 68 -18.60 24.65 8.01
C LYS A 68 -19.64 23.59 8.42
N ILE A 69 -19.83 23.42 9.72
CA ILE A 69 -20.82 22.54 10.34
C ILE A 69 -21.47 23.26 11.53
N ASP A 70 -22.71 22.89 11.85
CA ASP A 70 -23.39 23.31 13.09
C ASP A 70 -23.22 22.29 14.24
N GLU A 71 -23.74 22.60 15.43
CA GLU A 71 -23.63 21.74 16.63
C GLU A 71 -24.34 20.38 16.46
N SER A 72 -25.46 20.33 15.73
CA SER A 72 -26.20 19.09 15.46
C SER A 72 -25.40 18.19 14.51
N GLU A 73 -24.88 18.77 13.44
CA GLU A 73 -24.01 18.13 12.46
C GLU A 73 -22.68 17.68 13.09
N ARG A 74 -22.15 18.45 14.05
CA ARG A 74 -20.94 18.08 14.81
C ARG A 74 -21.12 16.78 15.56
N GLN A 75 -22.25 16.60 16.25
CA GLN A 75 -22.54 15.37 16.99
C GLN A 75 -22.77 14.18 16.04
N ALA A 76 -23.51 14.40 14.95
CA ALA A 76 -23.74 13.37 13.93
C ALA A 76 -22.43 12.93 13.26
N LEU A 77 -21.59 13.89 12.88
CA LEU A 77 -20.30 13.64 12.24
C LEU A 77 -19.29 13.01 13.18
N ALA A 78 -19.25 13.40 14.46
CA ALA A 78 -18.44 12.72 15.47
C ALA A 78 -18.76 11.22 15.52
N LYS A 79 -20.05 10.89 15.67
CA LYS A 79 -20.51 9.50 15.73
C LYS A 79 -20.14 8.73 14.46
N ALA A 80 -20.43 9.31 13.29
CA ALA A 80 -20.12 8.68 12.00
C ALA A 80 -18.62 8.46 11.80
N MET A 81 -17.78 9.42 12.21
CA MET A 81 -16.32 9.31 12.11
C MET A 81 -15.75 8.23 13.03
N TYR A 82 -16.22 8.14 14.28
CA TYR A 82 -15.78 7.07 15.18
C TYR A 82 -16.19 5.68 14.67
N LEU A 83 -17.42 5.54 14.17
CA LEU A 83 -17.90 4.30 13.58
C LEU A 83 -17.12 3.94 12.31
N ALA A 84 -16.86 4.90 11.43
CA ALA A 84 -16.09 4.67 10.21
C ALA A 84 -14.63 4.32 10.49
N LEU A 85 -13.99 4.96 11.48
CA LEU A 85 -12.61 4.63 11.86
C LEU A 85 -12.48 3.22 12.46
N ALA A 86 -13.56 2.67 13.03
CA ALA A 86 -13.60 1.31 13.54
C ALA A 86 -13.92 0.25 12.47
N LYS A 87 -14.32 0.66 11.25
CA LYS A 87 -14.64 -0.27 10.15
C LYS A 87 -13.35 -0.83 9.51
N PRO A 88 -13.38 -2.09 9.06
CA PRO A 88 -12.32 -2.63 8.20
C PRO A 88 -12.27 -1.83 6.89
N TYR A 89 -11.09 -1.76 6.28
CA TYR A 89 -10.84 -0.92 5.09
C TYR A 89 -11.79 -1.22 3.92
N ASP A 90 -12.13 -2.50 3.71
CA ASP A 90 -13.05 -2.94 2.66
C ASP A 90 -14.49 -2.48 2.88
N GLY A 91 -14.87 -2.20 4.13
CA GLY A 91 -16.17 -1.68 4.51
C GLY A 91 -16.32 -0.16 4.35
N LEU A 92 -15.29 0.52 3.83
CA LEU A 92 -15.28 1.98 3.68
C LEU A 92 -15.58 2.42 2.25
N THR A 93 -16.29 3.53 2.10
CA THR A 93 -16.56 4.16 0.80
C THR A 93 -15.27 4.71 0.19
N ARG A 94 -15.09 4.51 -1.14
CA ARG A 94 -13.99 5.13 -1.89
C ARG A 94 -14.28 6.61 -2.13
N TYR A 95 -13.28 7.47 -1.97
CA TYR A 95 -13.40 8.90 -2.28
C TYR A 95 -12.95 9.18 -3.73
N PRO A 96 -13.57 10.14 -4.42
CA PRO A 96 -13.14 10.58 -5.75
C PRO A 96 -11.71 11.13 -5.79
N HIS A 97 -10.93 10.76 -6.81
CA HIS A 97 -9.50 11.10 -6.93
C HIS A 97 -9.23 12.60 -7.14
N ASP A 98 -10.20 13.33 -7.69
CA ASP A 98 -10.21 14.78 -7.92
C ASP A 98 -10.28 15.61 -6.63
N LEU A 99 -10.51 14.96 -5.48
CA LEU A 99 -10.54 15.61 -4.17
C LEU A 99 -9.16 15.75 -3.53
N LEU A 100 -8.11 15.15 -4.11
CA LEU A 100 -6.72 15.27 -3.64
C LEU A 100 -6.04 16.52 -4.21
N SER A 101 -5.14 17.14 -3.43
CA SER A 101 -4.42 18.36 -3.84
C SER A 101 -3.29 18.08 -4.85
N GLU A 102 -3.04 19.03 -5.77
CA GLU A 102 -2.00 18.94 -6.81
C GLU A 102 -0.57 18.72 -6.24
N ALA A 103 -0.26 19.23 -5.05
CA ALA A 103 1.01 18.99 -4.38
C ALA A 103 1.21 17.51 -3.97
N ALA A 104 0.12 16.75 -3.80
CA ALA A 104 0.18 15.30 -3.62
C ALA A 104 0.34 14.55 -4.96
N GLN A 105 0.01 15.19 -6.08
CA GLN A 105 0.13 14.67 -7.44
C GLN A 105 1.50 14.97 -8.08
N ALA A 106 2.19 16.06 -7.68
CA ALA A 106 3.45 16.51 -8.27
C ALA A 106 4.74 15.87 -7.69
N ALA A 107 4.65 15.08 -6.61
CA ALA A 107 5.82 14.41 -5.99
C ALA A 107 6.18 13.06 -6.64
N ILE A 108 5.85 12.89 -7.92
CA ILE A 108 6.04 11.67 -8.71
C ILE A 108 7.35 11.82 -9.51
N PRO A 109 8.41 11.02 -9.25
CA PRO A 109 9.55 10.98 -10.16
C PRO A 109 9.08 10.51 -11.55
N PRO A 110 9.56 11.12 -12.65
CA PRO A 110 9.14 10.74 -13.98
C PRO A 110 9.49 9.25 -14.22
N PRO A 111 8.60 8.50 -14.89
CA PRO A 111 8.80 7.06 -15.13
C PRO A 111 10.09 6.82 -15.93
N LEU A 112 10.95 5.91 -15.47
CA LEU A 112 12.10 5.46 -16.26
C LEU A 112 11.61 4.69 -17.52
N PRO A 113 12.39 4.69 -18.61
CA PRO A 113 12.02 4.01 -19.85
C PRO A 113 11.89 2.49 -19.64
N ALA A 114 10.99 1.85 -20.42
CA ALA A 114 10.58 0.44 -20.35
C ALA A 114 11.69 -0.64 -20.47
N ALA A 115 12.96 -0.23 -20.57
CA ALA A 115 14.12 -1.12 -20.57
C ALA A 115 14.26 -1.91 -19.25
N GLU A 116 13.82 -1.37 -18.12
CA GLU A 116 13.97 -2.02 -16.81
C GLU A 116 13.11 -3.28 -16.65
N ALA A 117 11.97 -3.33 -17.33
CA ALA A 117 11.11 -4.51 -17.34
C ALA A 117 11.79 -5.71 -18.03
N LYS A 118 12.62 -5.50 -19.05
CA LYS A 118 13.36 -6.58 -19.75
C LYS A 118 14.51 -7.14 -18.90
N VAL A 119 15.10 -6.33 -18.02
CA VAL A 119 16.21 -6.73 -17.15
C VAL A 119 15.77 -7.70 -16.07
N PHE A 120 14.51 -7.62 -15.63
CA PHE A 120 13.93 -8.61 -14.72
C PHE A 120 13.95 -10.02 -15.33
N GLU A 121 13.64 -10.14 -16.63
CA GLU A 121 13.71 -11.42 -17.35
C GLU A 121 15.18 -11.89 -17.52
N ASP A 122 16.13 -10.96 -17.70
CA ASP A 122 17.57 -11.28 -17.79
C ASP A 122 18.20 -11.78 -16.46
N PHE A 123 17.55 -11.53 -15.31
CA PHE A 123 18.00 -12.04 -14.02
C PHE A 123 17.93 -13.57 -13.93
N SER A 124 16.95 -14.17 -14.61
CA SER A 124 16.84 -15.62 -14.75
C SER A 124 18.01 -16.16 -15.60
N ALA A 125 18.27 -15.54 -16.76
CA ALA A 125 19.28 -15.99 -17.72
C ALA A 125 20.73 -15.91 -17.22
N ARG A 126 21.07 -14.96 -16.33
CA ARG A 126 22.44 -14.81 -15.80
C ARG A 126 22.84 -15.87 -14.77
N HIS A 127 21.88 -16.62 -14.22
CA HIS A 127 22.13 -17.64 -13.18
C HIS A 127 21.91 -19.08 -13.65
N ASP A 128 21.56 -19.30 -14.92
CA ASP A 128 21.33 -20.61 -15.55
C ASP A 128 22.61 -21.40 -15.87
N ALA A 129 23.79 -20.87 -15.57
CA ALA A 129 25.05 -21.61 -15.72
C ALA A 129 25.23 -22.77 -14.71
N VAL A 130 24.27 -22.99 -13.80
CA VAL A 130 24.26 -24.14 -12.88
C VAL A 130 22.91 -24.83 -13.01
N GLY A 131 22.91 -25.89 -13.83
CA GLY A 131 21.71 -26.60 -14.28
C GLY A 131 20.77 -27.03 -13.16
N ILE A 132 19.49 -26.76 -13.36
CA ILE A 132 18.40 -27.30 -12.54
C ILE A 132 17.44 -28.04 -13.48
N ALA A 133 17.25 -29.32 -13.20
CA ALA A 133 16.39 -30.22 -13.96
C ALA A 133 14.91 -29.77 -13.95
N PRO A 134 14.17 -29.95 -15.06
CA PRO A 134 12.79 -29.49 -15.17
C PRO A 134 11.83 -30.46 -14.47
N ASN A 135 10.70 -29.90 -14.02
CA ASN A 135 9.47 -30.59 -13.62
C ASN A 135 9.53 -31.45 -12.34
N LYS A 136 9.45 -30.79 -11.18
CA LYS A 136 8.63 -31.32 -10.07
C LYS A 136 7.31 -30.54 -10.03
N PRO A 137 6.16 -31.20 -9.76
CA PRO A 137 4.91 -30.48 -9.52
C PRO A 137 5.16 -29.47 -8.39
N HIS A 138 4.92 -28.19 -8.69
CA HIS A 138 5.12 -27.13 -7.73
C HIS A 138 4.20 -27.34 -6.53
N ASP A 139 4.79 -27.57 -5.36
CA ASP A 139 4.05 -27.52 -4.09
C ASP A 139 3.58 -26.07 -3.91
N ALA A 140 2.30 -25.83 -4.16
CA ALA A 140 1.71 -24.49 -4.20
C ALA A 140 1.89 -23.73 -2.87
N ASN A 141 1.94 -24.46 -1.75
CA ASN A 141 2.18 -23.89 -0.43
C ASN A 141 3.64 -23.47 -0.27
N ALA A 142 4.57 -24.30 -0.73
CA ALA A 142 5.99 -23.97 -0.74
C ALA A 142 6.29 -22.77 -1.65
N ALA A 143 5.70 -22.75 -2.85
CA ALA A 143 5.83 -21.63 -3.79
C ALA A 143 5.30 -20.32 -3.20
N HIS A 144 4.13 -20.38 -2.55
CA HIS A 144 3.54 -19.22 -1.91
C HIS A 144 4.39 -18.70 -0.76
N LYS A 145 4.90 -19.57 0.14
CA LYS A 145 5.75 -19.14 1.26
C LYS A 145 7.06 -18.52 0.81
N VAL A 146 7.69 -19.10 -0.21
CA VAL A 146 8.90 -18.55 -0.84
C VAL A 146 8.60 -17.19 -1.46
N PHE A 147 7.49 -17.06 -2.19
CA PHE A 147 7.04 -15.80 -2.78
C PHE A 147 6.79 -14.72 -1.72
N GLN A 148 6.01 -15.01 -0.67
CA GLN A 148 5.73 -14.09 0.43
C GLN A 148 7.03 -13.53 1.04
N THR A 149 8.00 -14.41 1.29
CA THR A 149 9.28 -14.03 1.90
C THR A 149 10.09 -13.08 1.02
N VAL A 150 10.14 -13.35 -0.29
CA VAL A 150 10.82 -12.48 -1.25
C VAL A 150 10.09 -11.12 -1.33
N LEU A 151 8.76 -11.16 -1.44
CA LEU A 151 7.92 -9.97 -1.56
C LEU A 151 8.10 -9.06 -0.34
N ALA A 152 8.00 -9.61 0.87
CA ALA A 152 8.15 -8.89 2.13
C ALA A 152 9.51 -8.19 2.24
N HIS A 153 10.59 -8.83 1.80
CA HIS A 153 11.93 -8.23 1.84
C HIS A 153 12.10 -7.09 0.83
N VAL A 154 11.62 -7.25 -0.40
CA VAL A 154 11.67 -6.18 -1.41
C VAL A 154 10.80 -5.00 -0.99
N ALA A 155 9.61 -5.26 -0.45
CA ALA A 155 8.72 -4.22 0.05
C ALA A 155 9.30 -3.48 1.27
N ASN A 156 9.93 -4.19 2.22
CA ASN A 156 10.63 -3.56 3.34
C ASN A 156 11.75 -2.63 2.86
N GLY A 157 12.54 -3.05 1.86
CA GLY A 157 13.57 -2.20 1.26
C GLY A 157 12.99 -0.92 0.63
N LEU A 158 11.88 -1.04 -0.09
CA LEU A 158 11.12 0.10 -0.62
C LEU A 158 10.63 1.00 0.52
N TYR A 159 10.09 0.43 1.60
CA TYR A 159 9.60 1.19 2.73
C TYR A 159 10.68 1.97 3.48
N HIS A 160 11.86 1.37 3.65
CA HIS A 160 13.02 2.03 4.23
C HIS A 160 13.51 3.19 3.37
N ALA A 161 13.52 3.04 2.04
CA ALA A 161 13.85 4.12 1.12
C ALA A 161 12.82 5.28 1.15
N TYR A 162 11.55 4.98 1.45
CA TYR A 162 10.43 5.95 1.40
C TYR A 162 10.00 6.55 2.75
N GLY A 163 10.59 6.10 3.86
CA GLY A 163 10.24 6.56 5.20
C GLY A 163 8.80 6.20 5.60
N ARG A 164 8.32 4.99 5.23
CA ARG A 164 6.98 4.48 5.58
C ARG A 164 5.83 5.42 5.17
N ARG A 165 5.77 5.78 3.89
CA ARG A 165 4.69 6.59 3.30
C ARG A 165 3.88 5.76 2.29
N PRO A 166 2.85 5.00 2.72
CA PRO A 166 2.12 4.06 1.85
C PRO A 166 1.55 4.70 0.57
N ALA A 167 1.06 5.94 0.65
CA ALA A 167 0.54 6.65 -0.51
C ALA A 167 1.59 6.87 -1.62
N ARG A 168 2.87 7.08 -1.27
CA ARG A 168 3.95 7.23 -2.26
C ARG A 168 4.35 5.89 -2.86
N VAL A 169 4.37 4.85 -2.03
CA VAL A 169 4.62 3.48 -2.48
C VAL A 169 3.51 3.04 -3.44
N GLY A 170 2.24 3.25 -3.11
CA GLY A 170 1.11 2.94 -3.98
C GLY A 170 1.14 3.67 -5.33
N LEU A 171 1.58 4.94 -5.36
CA LEU A 171 1.80 5.67 -6.63
C LEU A 171 2.95 5.07 -7.45
N ALA A 172 4.07 4.73 -6.80
CA ALA A 172 5.19 4.08 -7.48
C ALA A 172 4.81 2.70 -8.05
N LEU A 173 4.01 1.93 -7.31
CA LEU A 173 3.44 0.68 -7.79
C LEU A 173 2.51 0.91 -8.97
N ALA A 174 1.64 1.93 -8.95
CA ALA A 174 0.75 2.22 -10.07
C ALA A 174 1.54 2.53 -11.35
N GLY A 175 2.61 3.33 -11.24
CA GLY A 175 3.52 3.58 -12.36
C GLY A 175 4.22 2.31 -12.85
N ALA A 176 4.72 1.49 -11.92
CA ALA A 176 5.42 0.25 -12.24
C ALA A 176 4.51 -0.83 -12.85
N THR A 177 3.24 -0.91 -12.45
CA THR A 177 2.22 -1.78 -13.04
C THR A 177 2.00 -1.42 -14.50
N ALA A 178 1.84 -0.13 -14.81
CA ALA A 178 1.68 0.35 -16.18
C ALA A 178 2.92 0.03 -17.03
N GLN A 179 4.13 0.25 -16.50
CA GLN A 179 5.39 -0.06 -17.19
C GLN A 179 5.59 -1.56 -17.44
N SER A 180 5.18 -2.39 -16.48
CA SER A 180 5.30 -3.86 -16.55
C SER A 180 4.17 -4.51 -17.35
N LYS A 181 3.16 -3.74 -17.77
CA LYS A 181 1.91 -4.23 -18.38
C LYS A 181 1.24 -5.31 -17.52
N ALA A 182 1.35 -5.19 -16.21
CA ALA A 182 0.73 -6.10 -15.27
C ALA A 182 -0.78 -5.84 -15.20
N GLU A 183 -1.55 -6.89 -14.91
CA GLU A 183 -3.00 -6.79 -14.77
C GLU A 183 -3.38 -5.91 -13.57
N THR A 184 -4.50 -5.18 -13.70
CA THR A 184 -4.92 -4.20 -12.69
C THR A 184 -5.21 -4.82 -11.32
N HIS A 185 -5.58 -6.10 -11.26
CA HIS A 185 -5.80 -6.80 -9.98
C HIS A 185 -4.49 -7.02 -9.21
N ILE A 186 -3.35 -7.17 -9.90
CA ILE A 186 -2.02 -7.25 -9.26
C ILE A 186 -1.71 -5.95 -8.53
N LEU A 187 -2.02 -4.80 -9.14
CA LEU A 187 -1.86 -3.50 -8.48
C LEU A 187 -2.75 -3.37 -7.26
N SER A 188 -4.03 -3.77 -7.36
CA SER A 188 -4.94 -3.73 -6.21
C SER A 188 -4.39 -4.59 -5.08
N MET A 189 -4.02 -5.85 -5.37
CA MET A 189 -3.47 -6.78 -4.38
C MET A 189 -2.19 -6.24 -3.73
N LEU A 190 -1.27 -5.68 -4.50
CA LEU A 190 -0.03 -5.10 -3.96
C LEU A 190 -0.32 -3.88 -3.07
N ILE A 191 -1.25 -3.01 -3.46
CA ILE A 191 -1.68 -1.86 -2.64
C ILE A 191 -2.34 -2.37 -1.36
N ASP A 192 -3.27 -3.32 -1.46
CA ASP A 192 -4.01 -3.85 -0.32
C ASP A 192 -3.06 -4.55 0.68
N TRP A 193 -2.07 -5.31 0.18
CA TRP A 193 -1.06 -5.96 1.01
C TRP A 193 -0.09 -4.96 1.67
N ILE A 194 0.35 -3.92 0.94
CA ILE A 194 1.23 -2.87 1.46
C ILE A 194 0.50 -1.99 2.47
N ASP A 195 -0.79 -1.72 2.24
CA ASP A 195 -1.67 -0.98 3.16
C ASP A 195 -2.05 -1.83 4.41
N GLY A 196 -1.91 -3.16 4.35
CA GLY A 196 -1.99 -4.11 5.47
C GLY A 196 -0.67 -4.32 6.23
N ASP A 197 0.37 -3.54 5.91
CA ASP A 197 1.66 -3.39 6.61
C ASP A 197 2.53 -4.65 6.80
N LEU A 198 2.46 -5.60 5.87
CA LEU A 198 3.36 -6.76 5.69
C LEU A 198 3.12 -7.99 6.58
N ASP A 199 1.88 -8.23 7.04
CA ASP A 199 1.56 -9.54 7.61
C ASP A 199 1.66 -10.63 6.53
N GLU A 200 2.43 -11.69 6.82
CA GLU A 200 2.74 -12.77 5.88
C GLU A 200 1.46 -13.45 5.36
N ASP A 201 0.41 -13.51 6.17
CA ASP A 201 -0.86 -14.18 5.85
C ASP A 201 -1.83 -13.33 5.01
N ALA A 202 -1.50 -12.06 4.74
CA ALA A 202 -2.38 -11.16 4.00
C ALA A 202 -2.29 -11.32 2.47
N ILE A 203 -1.28 -12.02 1.95
CA ILE A 203 -1.12 -12.24 0.50
C ILE A 203 -2.00 -13.44 0.11
N PRO A 204 -2.94 -13.30 -0.85
CA PRO A 204 -3.75 -14.42 -1.32
C PRO A 204 -2.89 -15.45 -2.08
N HIS A 205 -3.32 -16.71 -2.13
CA HIS A 205 -2.68 -17.71 -2.97
C HIS A 205 -2.81 -17.34 -4.45
N LEU A 206 -1.68 -16.95 -5.06
CA LEU A 206 -1.58 -16.56 -6.46
C LEU A 206 -1.10 -17.74 -7.33
N SER A 207 -1.40 -17.69 -8.62
CA SER A 207 -0.71 -18.54 -9.59
C SER A 207 0.75 -18.09 -9.75
N LEU A 208 1.63 -18.98 -10.24
CA LEU A 208 3.05 -18.66 -10.45
C LEU A 208 3.26 -17.44 -11.37
N ASN A 209 2.41 -17.28 -12.39
CA ASN A 209 2.47 -16.15 -13.31
C ASN A 209 2.10 -14.83 -12.61
N GLU A 210 1.10 -14.85 -11.73
CA GLU A 210 0.71 -13.70 -10.93
C GLU A 210 1.78 -13.36 -9.88
N MET A 211 2.41 -14.36 -9.26
CA MET A 211 3.55 -14.16 -8.35
C MET A 211 4.71 -13.44 -9.07
N ARG A 212 5.08 -13.92 -10.27
CA ARG A 212 6.12 -13.29 -11.10
C ARG A 212 5.75 -11.86 -11.49
N SER A 213 4.50 -11.65 -11.89
CA SER A 213 3.98 -10.33 -12.27
C SER A 213 4.05 -9.34 -11.10
N ALA A 214 3.62 -9.77 -9.91
CA ALA A 214 3.68 -8.97 -8.70
C ALA A 214 5.13 -8.61 -8.30
N LEU A 215 6.05 -9.59 -8.36
CA LEU A 215 7.45 -9.35 -8.05
C LEU A 215 8.11 -8.41 -9.07
N ARG A 216 7.76 -8.53 -10.36
CA ARG A 216 8.21 -7.63 -11.42
C ARG A 216 7.78 -6.18 -11.17
N VAL A 217 6.51 -5.97 -10.79
CA VAL A 217 6.00 -4.64 -10.44
C VAL A 217 6.79 -4.04 -9.27
N LEU A 218 7.04 -4.81 -8.22
CA LEU A 218 7.83 -4.35 -7.07
C LEU A 218 9.29 -4.05 -7.43
N TYR A 219 9.90 -4.88 -8.27
CA TYR A 219 11.27 -4.65 -8.75
C TYR A 219 11.37 -3.38 -9.60
N VAL A 220 10.43 -3.17 -10.54
CA VAL A 220 10.37 -1.96 -11.36
C VAL A 220 10.08 -0.74 -10.49
N ALA A 221 9.20 -0.87 -9.49
CA ALA A 221 9.00 0.18 -8.49
C ALA A 221 10.30 0.46 -7.73
N ALA A 222 11.08 -0.54 -7.32
CA ALA A 222 12.37 -0.30 -6.66
C ALA A 222 13.37 0.39 -7.60
N CYS A 223 13.50 -0.04 -8.85
CA CYS A 223 14.43 0.55 -9.81
C CYS A 223 14.13 2.03 -10.08
N ASN A 224 12.85 2.37 -10.27
CA ASN A 224 12.39 3.75 -10.47
C ASN A 224 12.77 4.70 -9.33
N LEU A 225 13.12 4.18 -8.15
CA LEU A 225 13.21 4.99 -6.93
C LEU A 225 14.59 4.96 -6.28
N THR A 226 15.22 3.79 -6.19
CA THR A 226 16.55 3.63 -5.59
C THR A 226 17.65 3.46 -6.64
N GLY A 227 17.27 3.32 -7.91
CA GLY A 227 18.16 3.00 -9.00
C GLY A 227 18.37 1.49 -9.17
N ARG A 228 18.74 1.11 -10.39
CA ARG A 228 18.83 -0.28 -10.84
C ARG A 228 19.75 -1.15 -9.96
N ASP A 229 20.93 -0.66 -9.60
CA ASP A 229 21.92 -1.47 -8.86
C ASP A 229 21.46 -1.74 -7.42
N ALA A 230 20.85 -0.75 -6.78
CA ALA A 230 20.28 -0.91 -5.44
C ALA A 230 19.08 -1.87 -5.43
N ALA A 231 18.20 -1.76 -6.43
CA ALA A 231 17.07 -2.67 -6.61
C ALA A 231 17.51 -4.12 -6.93
N ALA A 232 18.53 -4.29 -7.76
CA ALA A 232 19.15 -5.58 -8.06
C ALA A 232 19.76 -6.22 -6.81
N HIS A 233 20.49 -5.45 -6.01
CA HIS A 233 21.03 -5.93 -4.73
C HIS A 233 19.91 -6.35 -3.77
N LEU A 234 18.87 -5.52 -3.62
CA LEU A 234 17.72 -5.81 -2.77
C LEU A 234 17.02 -7.12 -3.17
N LEU A 235 16.75 -7.32 -4.46
CA LEU A 235 16.14 -8.54 -4.98
C LEU A 235 17.04 -9.76 -4.76
N SER A 236 18.35 -9.64 -5.02
CA SER A 236 19.30 -10.74 -4.80
C SER A 236 19.37 -11.17 -3.34
N GLN A 237 19.27 -10.21 -2.41
CA GLN A 237 19.25 -10.48 -0.96
C GLN A 237 17.94 -11.16 -0.56
N ALA A 238 16.80 -10.69 -1.08
CA ALA A 238 15.51 -11.30 -0.83
C ALA A 238 15.45 -12.77 -1.30
N LEU A 239 15.95 -13.06 -2.51
CA LEU A 239 16.04 -14.42 -3.05
C LEU A 239 16.97 -15.32 -2.22
N ARG A 240 18.10 -14.78 -1.75
CA ARG A 240 19.03 -15.50 -0.88
C ARG A 240 18.39 -15.88 0.45
N LEU A 241 17.62 -14.97 1.05
CA LEU A 241 16.91 -15.23 2.30
C LEU A 241 15.81 -16.27 2.10
N ALA A 242 15.05 -16.17 1.02
CA ALA A 242 14.05 -17.18 0.69
C ALA A 242 14.67 -18.55 0.38
N SER A 243 15.93 -18.60 -0.08
CA SER A 243 16.66 -19.86 -0.31
C SER A 243 17.04 -20.59 0.98
N ALA A 244 17.01 -19.91 2.13
CA ALA A 244 17.27 -20.52 3.44
C ALA A 244 16.03 -21.22 4.04
N LEU A 245 14.85 -21.07 3.43
CA LEU A 245 13.61 -21.71 3.87
C LEU A 245 13.61 -23.21 3.58
N ALA A 246 12.90 -23.99 4.40
CA ALA A 246 12.71 -25.42 4.16
C ALA A 246 11.92 -25.67 2.85
N GLU A 247 11.00 -24.75 2.54
CA GLU A 247 10.18 -24.70 1.34
C GLU A 247 11.02 -24.51 0.07
N ALA A 248 12.21 -23.90 0.18
CA ALA A 248 13.11 -23.69 -0.96
C ALA A 248 13.61 -25.00 -1.57
N GLN A 249 13.60 -26.10 -0.80
CA GLN A 249 13.94 -27.44 -1.30
C GLN A 249 12.88 -28.01 -2.25
N ARG A 250 11.64 -27.53 -2.15
CA ARG A 250 10.49 -27.95 -2.97
C ARG A 250 10.16 -26.96 -4.07
N PHE A 251 10.45 -25.68 -3.85
CA PHE A 251 10.28 -24.61 -4.81
C PHE A 251 11.48 -23.67 -4.80
N ALA A 252 12.24 -23.63 -5.89
CA ALA A 252 13.41 -22.76 -5.97
C ALA A 252 12.98 -21.28 -6.05
N PRO A 253 13.47 -20.38 -5.18
CA PRO A 253 13.11 -18.95 -5.21
C PRO A 253 13.42 -18.27 -6.55
N LYS A 254 14.43 -18.76 -7.27
CA LYS A 254 14.79 -18.29 -8.61
C LYS A 254 13.65 -18.44 -9.62
N SER A 255 12.73 -19.39 -9.42
CA SER A 255 11.59 -19.59 -10.30
C SER A 255 10.58 -18.43 -10.28
N LEU A 256 10.74 -17.45 -9.38
CA LEU A 256 9.92 -16.24 -9.28
C LEU A 256 10.38 -15.07 -10.17
N VAL A 257 11.55 -15.16 -10.80
CA VAL A 257 12.16 -14.08 -11.58
C VAL A 257 12.25 -14.47 -13.05
#